data_AF-A0A841H531-F1
#
_entry.id   AF-A0A841H531-F1
#
_cell.length_a   1.000
_cell.length_b   1.000
_cell.length_c   1.000
_cell.angle_alpha   90.00
_cell.angle_beta   90.00
_cell.angle_gamma   90.00
#
_symmetry.space_group_name_H-M   'P 1'
#
loop_
_entity.id
_entity.type
_entity.pdbx_description
1 polymer ?
#
loop_
_entity_poly.entity_id
_entity_poly.type
_entity_poly.pdbx_seq_one_letter_code
_entity_poly.pdbx_strand_id
1 'polypeptide(L)'
;MAEVTCARCGQTKPGLAFAPYNNDLGKRIHASICQDCWAQWLKQQTMLINHYGLNVRDPEAKTMLYEQTEKFLFGGEADQVDTSKQGTIQW
;
A
#
# COMPACT_ATOMS: atom_id res chain seq x y z
N MET A 1 15.30 16.51 -3.30
CA MET A 1 14.48 15.28 -3.26
C MET A 1 13.87 15.24 -1.88
N ALA A 2 12.56 15.06 -1.75
CA ALA A 2 11.94 14.99 -0.42
C ALA A 2 12.43 13.72 0.29
N GLU A 3 13.09 13.89 1.43
CA GLU A 3 13.55 12.80 2.27
C GLU A 3 12.39 12.39 3.17
N VAL A 4 12.12 11.09 3.27
CA VAL A 4 11.04 10.54 4.08
C VAL A 4 11.60 9.52 5.07
N THR A 5 11.12 9.61 6.30
CA THR A 5 11.37 8.59 7.31
C THR A 5 10.51 7.38 6.98
N CYS A 6 11.14 6.32 6.49
CA CYS A 6 10.40 5.13 6.08
C CYS A 6 9.89 4.38 7.32
N ALA A 7 8.57 4.23 7.46
CA ALA A 7 7.95 3.47 8.55
C ALA A 7 8.33 1.97 8.51
N ARG A 8 8.65 1.44 7.32
CA ARG A 8 9.00 0.03 7.14
C ARG A 8 10.44 -0.30 7.53
N CYS A 9 11.41 0.51 7.10
CA CYS A 9 12.83 0.26 7.36
C CYS A 9 13.45 1.16 8.43
N GLY A 10 12.71 2.15 8.96
CA GLY A 10 13.17 3.09 9.98
C GLY A 10 14.24 4.09 9.51
N GLN A 11 14.61 4.07 8.23
CA GLN A 11 15.66 4.92 7.67
C GLN A 11 15.09 6.09 6.88
N THR A 12 15.77 7.23 6.96
CA THR A 12 15.51 8.40 6.10
C THR A 12 16.09 8.15 4.71
N LYS A 13 15.22 8.09 3.71
CA LYS A 13 15.58 7.81 2.31
C LYS A 13 14.77 8.72 1.38
N PRO A 14 15.12 8.83 0.09
CA PRO A 14 14.28 9.54 -0.86
C PRO A 14 12.86 8.95 -0.87
N GLY A 15 11.88 9.82 -0.64
CA GLY A 15 10.46 9.50 -0.73
C GLY A 15 10.03 9.26 -2.17
N LEU A 16 8.78 8.83 -2.33
CA LEU A 16 8.20 8.67 -3.66
C LEU A 16 8.13 10.04 -4.36
N ALA A 17 8.30 10.05 -5.69
CA ALA A 17 8.12 11.27 -6.49
C ALA A 17 6.63 11.65 -6.67
N PHE A 18 5.74 10.66 -6.54
CA PHE A 18 4.29 10.81 -6.73
C PHE A 18 3.55 9.78 -5.88
N ALA A 19 2.35 10.14 -5.41
CA ALA A 19 1.49 9.22 -4.68
C ALA A 19 0.98 8.12 -5.63
N PRO A 20 1.08 6.84 -5.25
CA PRO A 20 0.67 5.73 -6.12
C PRO A 20 -0.86 5.62 -6.25
N TYR A 21 -1.59 6.16 -5.27
CA TYR A 21 -3.04 6.19 -5.23
C TYR A 21 -3.53 7.61 -4.91
N ASN A 22 -4.68 7.99 -5.46
CA ASN A 22 -5.32 9.29 -5.22
C ASN A 22 -6.24 9.29 -3.97
N ASN A 23 -6.08 8.31 -3.08
CA ASN A 23 -6.84 8.17 -1.84
C ASN A 23 -5.96 8.50 -0.63
N ASP A 24 -6.54 8.44 0.57
CA ASP A 24 -5.84 8.77 1.82
C ASP A 24 -4.64 7.83 2.06
N LEU A 25 -4.81 6.54 1.76
CA LEU A 25 -3.74 5.55 1.81
C LEU A 25 -2.54 5.95 0.93
N GLY A 26 -2.77 6.40 -0.30
CA GLY A 26 -1.70 6.86 -1.20
C GLY A 26 -0.93 8.05 -0.64
N LYS A 27 -1.60 8.99 0.03
CA LYS A 27 -0.96 10.12 0.72
C LYS A 27 -0.12 9.63 1.90
N ARG A 28 -0.63 8.69 2.71
CA ARG A 28 0.10 8.08 3.83
C ARG A 28 1.35 7.35 3.36
N ILE A 29 1.25 6.56 2.30
CA ILE A 29 2.40 5.88 1.69
C ILE A 29 3.44 6.90 1.21
N HIS A 30 3.01 7.93 0.50
CA HIS A 30 3.93 8.97 0.02
C HIS A 30 4.64 9.71 1.17
N ALA A 31 3.95 9.94 2.29
CA ALA A 31 4.48 10.65 3.45
C ALA A 31 5.30 9.78 4.42
N SER A 32 5.23 8.45 4.32
CA SER A 32 5.85 7.55 5.31
C SER A 32 6.66 6.40 4.70
N ILE A 33 6.71 6.25 3.38
CA ILE A 33 7.39 5.14 2.71
C ILE A 33 8.41 5.68 1.70
N CYS A 34 9.61 5.10 1.72
CA CYS A 34 10.65 5.45 0.76
C CYS A 34 10.50 4.70 -0.56
N GLN A 35 11.11 5.24 -1.62
CA GLN A 35 11.05 4.66 -2.97
C GLN A 35 11.56 3.21 -3.02
N ASP A 36 12.57 2.86 -2.21
CA ASP A 36 13.15 1.51 -2.15
C ASP A 36 12.14 0.47 -1.61
N CYS A 37 11.49 0.78 -0.48
CA CYS A 37 10.48 -0.09 0.10
C CYS A 37 9.24 -0.22 -0.79
N TRP A 38 8.88 0.85 -1.50
CA TRP A 38 7.81 0.82 -2.49
C TRP A 38 8.15 -0.08 -3.68
N ALA A 39 9.39 -0.02 -4.19
CA ALA A 39 9.83 -0.92 -5.26
C ALA A 39 9.78 -2.39 -4.85
N GLN A 40 10.10 -2.70 -3.59
CA GLN A 40 9.92 -4.06 -3.05
C GLN A 40 8.45 -4.47 -3.00
N TRP A 41 7.55 -3.56 -2.60
CA TRP A 41 6.12 -3.82 -2.61
C TRP A 41 5.60 -4.12 -4.02
N LEU A 42 6.01 -3.38 -5.06
CA LEU A 42 5.59 -3.63 -6.44
C LEU A 42 5.96 -5.05 -6.93
N LYS A 43 7.14 -5.55 -6.53
CA LYS A 43 7.56 -6.93 -6.82
C LYS A 43 6.66 -7.94 -6.11
N GLN A 44 6.37 -7.70 -4.82
CA GLN A 44 5.46 -8.53 -4.03
C GLN A 44 4.05 -8.55 -4.63
N GLN A 45 3.52 -7.38 -4.98
CA GLN A 45 2.22 -7.18 -5.62
C GLN A 45 2.12 -7.99 -6.92
N THR A 46 3.16 -7.90 -7.77
CA THR A 46 3.21 -8.65 -9.02
C THR A 46 3.20 -10.16 -8.75
N MET A 47 3.95 -10.65 -7.75
CA MET A 47 3.90 -12.06 -7.37
C MET A 47 2.52 -12.48 -6.85
N LEU A 48 1.87 -11.66 -6.03
CA LEU A 48 0.51 -11.94 -5.54
C LEU A 48 -0.50 -12.02 -6.69
N ILE A 49 -0.44 -11.07 -7.64
CA ILE A 49 -1.32 -11.06 -8.82
C ILE A 49 -1.15 -12.35 -9.63
N ASN A 50 0.08 -12.76 -9.92
CA ASN A 50 0.35 -13.97 -10.69
C ASN A 50 0.01 -15.25 -9.91
N HIS A 51 0.26 -15.29 -8.61
CA HIS A 51 0.05 -16.48 -7.78
C HIS A 51 -1.44 -16.77 -7.55
N TYR A 52 -2.22 -15.73 -7.25
CA TYR A 52 -3.66 -15.85 -7.00
C TYR A 52 -4.50 -15.66 -8.27
N GLY A 53 -3.87 -15.36 -9.41
CA GLY A 53 -4.57 -15.06 -10.66
C GLY A 53 -5.51 -13.85 -10.53
N LEU A 54 -5.13 -12.86 -9.72
CA LEU A 54 -6.00 -11.73 -9.40
C LEU A 54 -6.17 -10.82 -10.61
N ASN A 55 -7.42 -10.49 -10.91
CA ASN A 55 -7.71 -9.46 -11.88
C ASN A 55 -7.72 -8.09 -11.17
N VAL A 56 -6.72 -7.25 -11.43
CA VAL A 56 -6.60 -5.90 -10.84
C VAL A 56 -7.77 -4.96 -11.20
N ARG A 57 -8.64 -5.34 -12.14
CA ARG A 57 -9.88 -4.62 -12.43
C ARG A 57 -11.00 -4.98 -11.46
N ASP A 58 -10.92 -6.15 -10.84
CA ASP A 58 -11.93 -6.67 -9.94
C ASP A 58 -11.88 -5.95 -8.59
N PRO A 59 -13.03 -5.49 -8.06
CA PRO A 59 -13.07 -4.79 -6.78
C PRO A 59 -12.58 -5.64 -5.61
N GLU A 60 -12.84 -6.95 -5.58
CA GLU A 60 -12.38 -7.83 -4.50
C GLU A 60 -10.85 -7.96 -4.49
N ALA A 61 -10.27 -8.16 -5.67
CA ALA A 61 -8.81 -8.20 -5.84
C ALA A 61 -8.16 -6.88 -5.41
N LYS A 62 -8.77 -5.73 -5.72
CA LYS A 62 -8.27 -4.43 -5.27
C LYS A 62 -8.28 -4.33 -3.75
N THR A 63 -9.37 -4.70 -3.09
CA THR A 63 -9.48 -4.69 -1.62
C THR A 63 -8.38 -5.53 -0.98
N MET A 64 -8.21 -6.78 -1.43
CA MET A 64 -7.13 -7.65 -0.94
C MET A 64 -5.74 -7.03 -1.16
N LEU A 65 -5.50 -6.44 -2.33
CA LEU A 65 -4.21 -5.79 -2.62
C LEU A 65 -3.97 -4.57 -1.73
N TYR A 66 -5.01 -3.79 -1.39
CA TYR A 66 -4.90 -2.67 -0.46
C TYR A 66 -4.57 -3.17 0.95
N GLU A 67 -5.29 -4.16 1.47
CA GLU A 67 -5.00 -4.74 2.78
C GLU A 67 -3.58 -5.30 2.86
N GLN A 68 -3.14 -5.99 1.81
CA GLN A 68 -1.77 -6.53 1.75
C GLN A 68 -0.74 -5.42 1.61
N THR A 69 -1.05 -4.32 0.92
CA THR A 69 -0.17 -3.12 0.84
C THR A 69 0.04 -2.56 2.23
N GLU A 70 -1.05 -2.37 2.98
CA GLU A 70 -1.03 -1.82 4.33
C GLU A 70 -0.27 -2.71 5.29
N LYS A 71 -0.54 -4.02 5.28
CA LYS A 71 0.18 -5.00 6.10
C LYS A 71 1.67 -5.04 5.75
N PHE A 72 2.03 -4.99 4.47
CA PHE A 72 3.43 -5.08 4.05
C PHE A 72 4.24 -3.81 4.39
N LEU A 73 3.61 -2.64 4.27
CA LEU A 73 4.26 -1.36 4.48
C LEU A 73 4.22 -0.89 5.94
N PHE A 74 3.15 -1.24 6.67
CA PHE A 74 2.87 -0.72 8.02
C PHE A 74 2.57 -1.79 9.07
N GLY A 75 2.60 -3.08 8.74
CA GLY A 75 2.14 -4.21 9.58
C GLY A 75 2.94 -4.51 10.86
N GLY A 76 3.56 -3.51 11.47
CA GLY A 76 3.97 -3.54 12.87
C GLY A 76 3.04 -2.74 13.80
N GLU A 77 2.49 -1.59 13.34
CA GLU A 77 1.85 -0.61 14.24
C GLU A 77 0.81 0.31 13.57
N ALA A 78 0.27 0.00 12.38
CA ALA A 78 -0.84 0.76 11.83
C ALA A 78 -2.19 0.33 12.43
N ASP A 79 -2.40 0.72 13.68
CA ASP A 79 -3.71 1.02 14.21
C ASP A 79 -4.42 1.98 13.23
N GLN A 80 -5.67 1.65 12.91
CA GLN A 80 -6.66 2.45 12.19
C GLN A 80 -6.36 2.71 10.70
N VAL A 81 -6.81 1.80 9.84
CA VAL A 81 -7.55 2.27 8.66
C VAL A 81 -9.04 2.19 9.00
N ASP A 82 -9.62 3.38 9.05
CA ASP A 82 -11.03 3.63 9.22
C ASP A 82 -11.78 3.04 8.02
N THR A 83 -12.43 1.89 8.23
CA THR A 83 -13.33 1.24 7.26
C THR A 83 -14.66 1.99 7.13
N SER A 84 -14.75 3.27 7.52
CA SER A 84 -15.93 4.09 7.20
C SER A 84 -15.82 4.59 5.76
N LYS A 85 -16.30 3.76 4.83
CA LYS A 85 -17.34 4.08 3.83
C LYS A 85 -17.14 3.29 2.54
N GLN A 86 -18.01 2.27 2.44
CA GLN A 86 -18.76 1.85 1.25
C GLN A 86 -18.20 0.74 0.37
N GLY A 87 -18.88 -0.40 0.49
CA GLY A 87 -18.99 -1.45 -0.51
C GLY A 87 -19.80 -2.58 0.10
N THR A 88 -21.13 -2.45 0.08
CA THR A 88 -22.10 -3.41 0.64
C THR A 88 -21.76 -4.83 0.19
N ILE A 89 -21.29 -5.65 1.14
CA ILE A 89 -21.15 -7.10 0.99
C ILE A 89 -22.57 -7.65 1.12
N GLN A 90 -23.14 -8.13 0.02
CA GLN A 90 -24.32 -9.00 0.06
C GLN A 90 -23.87 -10.36 -0.46
N TRP A 91 -23.91 -11.33 0.46
CA TRP A 91 -23.62 -12.76 0.31
C TRP A 91 -24.35 -13.39 -0.87
#